data_AF-A0A6L8GDH1-F1
#
_entry.id   AF-A0A6L8GDH1-F1
#
_cell.length_a   1.000
_cell.length_b   1.000
_cell.length_c   1.000
_cell.angle_alpha   90.00
_cell.angle_beta   90.00
_cell.angle_gamma   90.00
#
_symmetry.space_group_name_H-M   'P 1'
#
loop_
_entity.id
_entity.type
_entity.pdbx_description
1 polymer ?
#
loop_
_entity_poly.entity_id
_entity_poly.type
_entity_poly.pdbx_seq_one_letter_code
_entity_poly.pdbx_strand_id
1 'polypeptide(L)'
;MPDPFTLSVIQAGLENAAEEMFAVLRKTAMSPIIYEVLDVGTGVTDAAGSLVSSGAGIPTFVGVLDKAVKVLVERHGDAIEEGDVFVTNDPNYGGVTHLNDVVIAKPVFFGGARVAWSASIAHWGDIGGKVPGSMATDVSEIFAEGLRLPAVRLFRRGQPVRAVFDIIETNSRLPEFVHGDLWAQVAASNTAEGQILALFAKFGREAVERAIAESFETGRARALAGLRGLPKGRFEVEEEQDDGACWRAAISISDERFTVDLRGNPHELAAPYNTSRDGAVISSQMIFKALCDPDRFANAGSFAPLEVMTEEGTVFHAGSTAPQGYYFETRIRLFDLLWQCMAKAMPGKLPSGSFSSIFGTVIAGRHPDTGRRYTMVEPQMGGWG
;
A
#
# COMPACT_ATOMS: atom_id res chain seq x y z
N MET A 1 23.33 9.35 25.43
CA MET A 1 22.15 9.47 24.56
C MET A 1 22.60 10.08 23.24
N PRO A 2 22.11 9.61 22.08
CA PRO A 2 22.43 10.21 20.79
C PRO A 2 21.88 11.64 20.81
N ASP A 3 22.67 12.58 20.33
CA ASP A 3 22.24 13.96 20.18
C ASP A 3 21.17 14.08 19.08
N PRO A 4 20.35 15.16 19.07
CA PRO A 4 19.28 15.32 18.10
C PRO A 4 19.75 15.34 16.64
N PHE A 5 20.98 15.80 16.35
CA PHE A 5 21.52 15.78 14.98
C PHE A 5 21.77 14.35 14.52
N THR A 6 22.31 13.50 15.40
CA THR A 6 22.48 12.06 15.11
C THR A 6 21.15 11.39 14.80
N LEU A 7 20.09 11.67 15.57
CA LEU A 7 18.76 11.09 15.31
C LEU A 7 18.21 11.52 13.94
N SER A 8 18.32 12.81 13.59
CA SER A 8 17.89 13.32 12.28
C SER A 8 18.70 12.70 11.13
N VAL A 9 20.01 12.49 11.29
CA VAL A 9 20.84 11.83 10.27
C VAL A 9 20.41 10.38 10.07
N ILE A 10 20.09 9.65 11.13
CA ILE A 10 19.60 8.27 11.03
C ILE A 10 18.24 8.23 10.32
N GLN A 11 17.32 9.12 10.70
CA GLN A 11 15.99 9.21 10.07
C GLN A 11 16.11 9.50 8.57
N ALA A 12 16.91 10.50 8.17
CA ALA A 12 17.18 10.80 6.77
C ALA A 12 17.83 9.61 6.03
N GLY A 13 18.67 8.83 6.71
CA GLY A 13 19.25 7.61 6.15
C GLY A 13 18.20 6.52 5.88
N LEU A 14 17.22 6.35 6.76
CA LEU A 14 16.12 5.39 6.58
C LEU A 14 15.14 5.85 5.50
N GLU A 15 14.92 7.16 5.36
CA GLU A 15 14.18 7.74 4.24
C GLU A 15 14.91 7.50 2.91
N ASN A 16 16.22 7.77 2.86
CA ASN A 16 17.04 7.51 1.68
C ASN A 16 17.03 6.03 1.28
N ALA A 17 17.06 5.10 2.25
CA ALA A 17 16.93 3.67 1.95
C ALA A 17 15.64 3.32 1.19
N ALA A 18 14.53 4.01 1.50
CA ALA A 18 13.27 3.85 0.77
C ALA A 18 13.30 4.54 -0.61
N GLU A 19 13.90 5.73 -0.72
CA GLU A 19 14.05 6.45 -1.99
C GLU A 19 14.96 5.73 -2.99
N GLU A 20 16.11 5.20 -2.54
CA GLU A 20 16.99 4.42 -3.40
C GLU A 20 16.36 3.09 -3.81
N MET A 21 15.54 2.48 -2.94
CA MET A 21 14.72 1.33 -3.31
C MET A 21 13.80 1.65 -4.50
N PHE A 22 13.10 2.79 -4.46
CA PHE A 22 12.26 3.25 -5.56
C PHE A 22 13.08 3.48 -6.84
N ALA A 23 14.23 4.15 -6.71
CA ALA A 23 15.08 4.46 -7.86
C ALA A 23 15.61 3.20 -8.56
N VAL A 24 15.98 2.17 -7.78
CA VAL A 24 16.40 0.87 -8.33
C VAL A 24 15.23 0.16 -9.00
N LEU A 25 14.06 0.08 -8.33
CA LEU A 25 12.87 -0.57 -8.89
C LEU A 25 12.49 0.06 -10.24
N ARG A 26 12.37 1.38 -10.29
CA ARG A 26 12.06 2.12 -11.53
C ARG A 26 13.06 1.84 -12.65
N LYS A 27 14.37 1.76 -12.35
CA LYS A 27 15.42 1.59 -13.36
C LYS A 27 15.59 0.16 -13.85
N THR A 28 15.12 -0.83 -13.07
CA THR A 28 15.36 -2.26 -13.35
C THR A 28 14.11 -3.02 -13.74
N ALA A 29 12.93 -2.44 -13.53
CA ALA A 29 11.67 -3.02 -13.98
C ALA A 29 11.62 -3.16 -15.51
N MET A 30 10.86 -4.16 -15.96
CA MET A 30 10.65 -4.46 -17.37
C MET A 30 9.31 -3.93 -17.89
N SER A 31 8.32 -3.71 -17.03
CA SER A 31 7.01 -3.20 -17.45
C SER A 31 6.90 -1.67 -17.39
N PRO A 32 6.26 -1.04 -18.40
CA PRO A 32 6.02 0.41 -18.41
C PRO A 32 5.13 0.87 -17.26
N ILE A 33 4.28 -0.01 -16.74
CA ILE A 33 3.46 0.23 -15.54
C ILE A 33 4.34 0.65 -14.36
N ILE A 34 5.53 0.05 -14.23
CA ILE A 34 6.47 0.35 -13.15
C ILE A 34 7.45 1.46 -13.52
N TYR A 35 8.13 1.39 -14.68
CA TYR A 35 9.24 2.33 -14.95
C TYR A 35 8.77 3.71 -15.47
N GLU A 36 7.58 3.78 -16.06
CA GLU A 36 7.04 4.97 -16.74
C GLU A 36 5.82 5.54 -16.02
N VAL A 37 4.79 4.71 -15.78
CA VAL A 37 3.57 5.11 -15.05
C VAL A 37 3.83 5.30 -13.55
N LEU A 38 4.82 4.59 -13.00
CA LEU A 38 5.22 4.61 -11.59
C LEU A 38 4.12 4.09 -10.65
N ASP A 39 3.40 3.05 -11.08
CA ASP A 39 2.40 2.35 -10.28
C ASP A 39 3.08 1.40 -9.26
N VAL A 40 3.79 2.03 -8.32
CA VAL A 40 4.63 1.38 -7.30
C VAL A 40 4.64 2.15 -5.99
N GLY A 41 5.05 1.48 -4.93
CA GLY A 41 5.29 2.06 -3.61
C GLY A 41 6.43 1.37 -2.91
N THR A 42 7.17 2.11 -2.10
CA THR A 42 8.35 1.62 -1.38
C THR A 42 8.36 2.14 0.04
N GLY A 43 8.91 1.37 0.98
CA GLY A 43 9.00 1.78 2.37
C GLY A 43 9.86 0.87 3.23
N VAL A 44 10.28 1.42 4.36
CA VAL A 44 10.99 0.68 5.42
C VAL A 44 10.06 0.56 6.61
N THR A 45 10.04 -0.60 7.23
CA THR A 45 9.33 -0.84 8.50
C THR A 45 10.31 -1.22 9.60
N ASP A 46 9.90 -1.04 10.85
CA ASP A 46 10.65 -1.53 12.01
C ASP A 46 10.59 -3.07 12.09
N ALA A 47 11.27 -3.67 13.06
CA ALA A 47 11.28 -5.12 13.23
C ALA A 47 9.87 -5.74 13.42
N ALA A 48 8.89 -4.96 13.90
CA ALA A 48 7.50 -5.39 14.14
C ALA A 48 6.58 -5.14 12.93
N GLY A 49 7.07 -4.48 11.88
CA GLY A 49 6.31 -4.14 10.69
C GLY A 49 5.61 -2.80 10.73
N SER A 50 5.92 -1.91 11.68
CA SER A 50 5.39 -0.53 11.68
C SER A 50 6.12 0.32 10.65
N LEU A 51 5.39 1.05 9.80
CA LEU A 51 5.98 1.93 8.77
C LEU A 51 6.88 2.99 9.42
N VAL A 52 8.16 2.99 9.07
CA VAL A 52 9.19 3.92 9.57
C VAL A 52 9.38 5.08 8.60
N SER A 53 9.57 4.75 7.33
CA SER A 53 9.74 5.72 6.25
C SER A 53 9.01 5.21 5.01
N SER A 54 8.37 6.15 4.31
CA SER A 54 7.85 5.93 2.98
C SER A 54 8.84 6.45 1.96
N GLY A 55 9.14 5.66 0.92
CA GLY A 55 9.81 6.14 -0.27
C GLY A 55 8.82 6.79 -1.23
N ALA A 56 9.28 7.10 -2.44
CA ALA A 56 8.39 7.56 -3.51
C ALA A 56 7.39 6.47 -3.91
N GLY A 57 6.23 6.91 -4.41
CA GLY A 57 5.18 6.03 -4.89
C GLY A 57 3.77 6.53 -4.59
N ILE A 58 2.77 5.73 -4.95
CA ILE A 58 1.36 6.06 -4.71
C ILE A 58 1.08 6.00 -3.20
N PRO A 59 0.47 7.02 -2.58
CA PRO A 59 0.19 7.03 -1.14
C PRO A 59 -0.62 5.81 -0.68
N THR A 60 -1.55 5.33 -1.50
CA THR A 60 -2.34 4.13 -1.19
C THR A 60 -1.46 2.88 -1.07
N PHE A 61 -0.41 2.78 -1.89
CA PHE A 61 0.54 1.66 -1.91
C PHE A 61 1.49 1.71 -0.72
N VAL A 62 2.02 2.88 -0.39
CA VAL A 62 2.82 3.07 0.83
C VAL A 62 2.02 2.66 2.07
N GLY A 63 0.74 3.07 2.11
CA GLY A 63 -0.18 2.74 3.19
C GLY A 63 -0.46 1.25 3.37
N VAL A 64 -0.15 0.39 2.38
CA VAL A 64 -0.36 -1.04 2.52
C VAL A 64 0.83 -1.81 3.11
N LEU A 65 2.06 -1.27 2.97
CA LEU A 65 3.30 -2.03 3.21
C LEU A 65 3.41 -2.55 4.65
N ASP A 66 3.00 -1.75 5.63
CA ASP A 66 3.02 -2.16 7.04
C ASP A 66 2.01 -3.28 7.34
N LYS A 67 0.85 -3.29 6.68
CA LYS A 67 -0.16 -4.35 6.85
C LYS A 67 0.36 -5.67 6.29
N ALA A 68 0.97 -5.65 5.10
CA ALA A 68 1.60 -6.82 4.50
C ALA A 68 2.72 -7.39 5.39
N VAL A 69 3.62 -6.53 5.90
CA VAL A 69 4.70 -6.96 6.81
C VAL A 69 4.15 -7.50 8.13
N LYS A 70 3.12 -6.88 8.71
CA LYS A 70 2.49 -7.38 9.94
C LYS A 70 1.90 -8.78 9.77
N VAL A 71 1.23 -9.06 8.65
CA VAL A 71 0.74 -10.42 8.35
C VAL A 71 1.89 -11.41 8.18
N LEU A 72 3.01 -11.00 7.57
CA LEU A 72 4.20 -11.85 7.48
C LEU A 72 4.78 -12.18 8.86
N VAL A 73 4.89 -11.18 9.73
CA VAL A 73 5.35 -11.33 11.11
C VAL A 73 4.43 -12.25 11.90
N GLU A 74 3.12 -12.04 11.83
CA GLU A 74 2.11 -12.86 12.51
C GLU A 74 2.16 -14.32 12.03
N ARG A 75 2.24 -14.53 10.72
CA ARG A 75 2.13 -15.87 10.13
C ARG A 75 3.40 -16.70 10.28
N HIS A 76 4.57 -16.09 10.10
CA HIS A 76 5.84 -16.83 10.08
C HIS A 76 6.61 -16.71 11.39
N GLY A 77 6.36 -15.70 12.22
CA GLY A 77 6.94 -15.55 13.55
C GLY A 77 8.46 -15.77 13.58
N ASP A 78 8.89 -16.69 14.43
CA ASP A 78 10.31 -17.05 14.62
C ASP A 78 10.91 -17.87 13.46
N ALA A 79 10.10 -18.35 12.52
CA ALA A 79 10.58 -19.07 11.34
C ALA A 79 11.12 -18.13 10.25
N ILE A 80 11.08 -16.81 10.47
CA ILE A 80 11.66 -15.81 9.58
C ILE A 80 13.17 -15.79 9.82
N GLU A 81 13.95 -16.08 8.78
CA GLU A 81 15.41 -16.14 8.85
C GLU A 81 16.08 -15.06 7.98
N GLU A 82 17.35 -14.76 8.27
CA GLU A 82 18.18 -13.89 7.43
C GLU A 82 18.28 -14.45 5.99
N GLY A 83 18.12 -13.56 5.01
CA GLY A 83 18.11 -13.93 3.59
C GLY A 83 16.78 -14.51 3.08
N ASP A 84 15.75 -14.66 3.92
CA ASP A 84 14.40 -14.90 3.42
C ASP A 84 13.89 -13.68 2.62
N VAL A 85 13.00 -13.91 1.67
CA VAL A 85 12.23 -12.87 0.96
C VAL A 85 10.83 -13.40 0.78
N PHE A 86 9.82 -12.56 0.98
CA PHE A 86 8.42 -12.95 0.94
C PHE A 86 7.67 -12.20 -0.15
N VAL A 87 6.58 -12.81 -0.62
CA VAL A 87 5.67 -12.24 -1.61
C VAL A 87 4.22 -12.39 -1.16
N THR A 88 3.41 -11.34 -1.32
CA THR A 88 1.96 -11.39 -1.13
C THR A 88 1.25 -10.51 -2.15
N ASN A 89 0.09 -10.93 -2.64
CA ASN A 89 -0.77 -10.13 -3.52
C ASN A 89 -2.26 -10.33 -3.21
N ASP A 90 -2.58 -10.97 -2.08
CA ASP A 90 -3.95 -11.26 -1.71
C ASP A 90 -4.42 -10.26 -0.63
N PRO A 91 -5.48 -9.47 -0.87
CA PRO A 91 -5.97 -8.49 0.11
C PRO A 91 -6.30 -9.09 1.49
N ASN A 92 -6.54 -10.41 1.55
CA ASN A 92 -6.82 -11.13 2.79
C ASN A 92 -5.56 -11.57 3.55
N TYR A 93 -4.38 -11.41 2.96
CA TYR A 93 -3.08 -11.78 3.52
C TYR A 93 -2.16 -10.56 3.63
N GLY A 94 -2.76 -9.45 4.03
CA GLY A 94 -2.10 -8.23 4.45
C GLY A 94 -2.03 -7.22 3.33
N GLY A 95 -2.67 -6.06 3.56
CA GLY A 95 -2.54 -4.82 2.81
C GLY A 95 -2.02 -5.02 1.40
N VAL A 96 -2.91 -5.43 0.52
CA VAL A 96 -2.78 -5.09 -0.88
C VAL A 96 -4.13 -4.58 -1.34
N THR A 97 -4.12 -4.06 -2.53
CA THR A 97 -5.21 -3.36 -3.17
C THR A 97 -6.06 -4.33 -3.99
N HIS A 98 -5.43 -5.07 -4.89
CA HIS A 98 -5.99 -6.19 -5.66
C HIS A 98 -4.87 -7.16 -6.08
N LEU A 99 -5.19 -8.22 -6.82
CA LEU A 99 -4.23 -9.29 -7.12
C LEU A 99 -3.05 -8.88 -8.01
N ASN A 100 -3.18 -7.82 -8.82
CA ASN A 100 -2.04 -7.38 -9.63
C ASN A 100 -1.00 -6.60 -8.82
N ASP A 101 -1.35 -6.07 -7.65
CA ASP A 101 -0.46 -5.26 -6.85
C ASP A 101 0.30 -6.16 -5.87
N VAL A 102 1.54 -6.50 -6.26
CA VAL A 102 2.34 -7.53 -5.59
C VAL A 102 3.35 -6.91 -4.65
N VAL A 103 3.24 -7.24 -3.37
CA VAL A 103 4.20 -6.87 -2.34
C VAL A 103 5.35 -7.86 -2.31
N ILE A 104 6.58 -7.34 -2.32
CA ILE A 104 7.79 -8.06 -1.93
C ILE A 104 8.35 -7.44 -0.66
N ALA A 105 8.60 -8.27 0.35
CA ALA A 105 9.13 -7.84 1.63
C ALA A 105 10.35 -8.69 2.03
N LYS A 106 11.42 -8.02 2.46
CA LYS A 106 12.66 -8.64 2.91
C LYS A 106 12.97 -8.22 4.35
N PRO A 107 13.12 -9.16 5.30
CA PRO A 107 13.57 -8.84 6.65
C PRO A 107 15.05 -8.51 6.66
N VAL A 108 15.43 -7.49 7.42
CA VAL A 108 16.82 -7.05 7.60
C VAL A 108 17.31 -7.53 8.97
N PHE A 109 18.45 -8.23 9.02
CA PHE A 109 19.03 -8.78 10.25
C PHE A 109 20.35 -8.10 10.59
N PHE A 110 20.54 -7.74 11.87
CA PHE A 110 21.80 -7.18 12.36
C PHE A 110 22.17 -7.81 13.70
N GLY A 111 23.33 -8.47 13.77
CA GLY A 111 23.77 -9.16 14.99
C GLY A 111 22.84 -10.32 15.40
N GLY A 112 22.32 -11.07 14.42
CA GLY A 112 21.49 -12.25 14.65
C GLY A 112 20.02 -11.99 15.01
N ALA A 113 19.57 -10.74 14.98
CA ALA A 113 18.17 -10.39 15.21
C ALA A 113 17.63 -9.47 14.12
N ARG A 114 16.37 -9.68 13.76
CA ARG A 114 15.62 -8.83 12.83
C ARG A 114 15.51 -7.41 13.38
N VAL A 115 15.85 -6.42 12.58
CA VAL A 115 15.85 -5.00 12.97
C VAL A 115 14.90 -4.13 12.18
N ALA A 116 14.58 -4.53 10.95
CA ALA A 116 13.73 -3.77 10.04
C ALA A 116 13.20 -4.70 8.94
N TRP A 117 12.37 -4.15 8.06
CA TRP A 117 12.08 -4.72 6.74
C TRP A 117 12.20 -3.66 5.67
N SER A 118 12.65 -4.07 4.49
CA SER A 118 12.39 -3.34 3.25
C SER A 118 11.16 -3.95 2.57
N ALA A 119 10.21 -3.13 2.16
CA ALA A 119 9.01 -3.59 1.47
C ALA A 119 8.71 -2.71 0.25
N SER A 120 8.33 -3.34 -0.85
CA SER A 120 7.87 -2.69 -2.07
C SER A 120 6.57 -3.32 -2.54
N ILE A 121 5.75 -2.54 -3.22
CA ILE A 121 4.58 -3.00 -3.94
C ILE A 121 4.65 -2.46 -5.37
N ALA A 122 4.24 -3.26 -6.34
CA ALA A 122 4.23 -2.87 -7.74
C ALA A 122 3.07 -3.55 -8.46
N HIS A 123 2.43 -2.82 -9.37
CA HIS A 123 1.40 -3.39 -10.23
C HIS A 123 2.03 -4.23 -11.33
N TRP A 124 1.79 -5.54 -11.30
CA TRP A 124 2.21 -6.47 -12.35
C TRP A 124 1.17 -6.54 -13.46
N GLY A 125 1.65 -6.55 -14.71
CA GLY A 125 0.77 -6.43 -15.88
C GLY A 125 -0.14 -7.62 -16.17
N ASP A 126 0.10 -8.79 -15.57
CA ASP A 126 -0.79 -9.96 -15.68
C ASP A 126 -0.47 -10.99 -14.58
N ILE A 127 -1.48 -11.33 -13.76
CA ILE A 127 -1.42 -12.34 -12.70
C ILE A 127 -2.36 -13.53 -13.00
N GLY A 128 -2.73 -13.72 -14.27
CA GLY A 128 -3.71 -14.72 -14.71
C GLY A 128 -5.15 -14.20 -14.69
N GLY A 129 -6.09 -15.03 -14.25
CA GLY A 129 -7.51 -14.66 -14.16
C GLY A 129 -8.27 -14.76 -15.48
N LYS A 130 -9.52 -14.26 -15.52
CA LYS A 130 -10.44 -14.43 -16.66
C LYS A 130 -10.00 -13.71 -17.94
N VAL A 131 -9.39 -12.53 -17.83
CA VAL A 131 -9.02 -11.66 -18.97
C VAL A 131 -7.54 -11.27 -18.93
N PRO A 132 -6.91 -10.93 -20.08
CA PRO A 132 -5.59 -10.30 -20.07
C PRO A 132 -5.56 -9.03 -19.24
N GLY A 133 -4.48 -8.81 -18.48
CA GLY A 133 -4.39 -7.71 -17.53
C GLY A 133 -4.99 -8.00 -16.15
N SER A 134 -5.70 -9.13 -16.02
CA SER A 134 -6.28 -9.63 -14.76
C SER A 134 -7.34 -8.74 -14.12
N MET A 135 -7.78 -7.69 -14.81
CA MET A 135 -8.87 -6.80 -14.39
C MET A 135 -10.14 -7.14 -15.18
N ALA A 136 -10.82 -8.22 -14.80
CA ALA A 136 -12.13 -8.56 -15.37
C ALA A 136 -13.23 -7.75 -14.68
N THR A 137 -14.18 -7.19 -15.43
CA THR A 137 -15.32 -6.42 -14.89
C THR A 137 -16.53 -7.30 -14.53
N ASP A 138 -16.55 -8.54 -15.01
CA ASP A 138 -17.69 -9.45 -14.96
C ASP A 138 -17.35 -10.75 -14.19
N VAL A 139 -16.85 -10.58 -12.96
CA VAL A 139 -16.50 -11.65 -12.02
C VAL A 139 -17.21 -11.45 -10.68
N SER A 140 -17.64 -12.55 -10.07
CA SER A 140 -18.37 -12.57 -8.78
C SER A 140 -17.52 -13.05 -7.62
N GLU A 141 -16.29 -13.52 -7.87
CA GLU A 141 -15.40 -14.07 -6.86
C GLU A 141 -13.93 -13.78 -7.19
N ILE A 142 -13.12 -13.48 -6.17
CA ILE A 142 -11.69 -13.16 -6.31
C ILE A 142 -10.87 -14.27 -7.00
N PHE A 143 -11.33 -15.52 -6.94
CA PHE A 143 -10.66 -16.66 -7.57
C PHE A 143 -10.64 -16.53 -9.11
N ALA A 144 -11.58 -15.79 -9.69
CA ALA A 144 -11.60 -15.50 -11.12
C ALA A 144 -10.68 -14.33 -11.53
N GLU A 145 -10.14 -13.59 -10.56
CA GLU A 145 -9.26 -12.43 -10.80
C GLU A 145 -7.81 -12.83 -11.06
N GLY A 146 -7.37 -13.99 -10.55
CA GLY A 146 -6.05 -14.54 -10.86
C GLY A 146 -5.37 -15.29 -9.73
N LEU A 147 -4.05 -15.43 -9.86
CA LEU A 147 -3.22 -16.13 -8.90
C LEU A 147 -3.19 -15.38 -7.56
N ARG A 148 -3.44 -16.12 -6.49
CA ARG A 148 -3.38 -15.63 -5.11
C ARG A 148 -2.13 -16.18 -4.43
N LEU A 149 -1.30 -15.28 -3.90
CA LEU A 149 -0.07 -15.54 -3.18
C LEU A 149 -0.27 -15.11 -1.73
N PRO A 150 -0.68 -16.02 -0.83
CA PRO A 150 -1.01 -15.66 0.53
C PRO A 150 0.28 -15.58 1.36
N ALA A 151 1.04 -14.48 1.30
CA ALA A 151 2.20 -14.21 2.14
C ALA A 151 3.23 -15.38 2.20
N VAL A 152 3.71 -15.83 1.04
CA VAL A 152 4.58 -17.01 0.88
C VAL A 152 6.06 -16.63 0.75
N ARG A 153 6.97 -17.56 1.04
CA ARG A 153 8.42 -17.35 0.84
C ARG A 153 8.76 -17.45 -0.64
N LEU A 154 9.41 -16.42 -1.16
CA LEU A 154 10.03 -16.38 -2.48
C LEU A 154 11.49 -16.86 -2.41
N PHE A 155 12.21 -16.48 -1.35
CA PHE A 155 13.55 -16.98 -1.04
C PHE A 155 13.56 -17.55 0.38
N ARG A 156 14.33 -18.62 0.57
CA ARG A 156 14.65 -19.19 1.89
C ARG A 156 16.15 -19.14 2.10
N ARG A 157 16.62 -18.34 3.07
CA ARG A 157 18.06 -18.15 3.37
C ARG A 157 18.91 -17.88 2.12
N GLY A 158 18.47 -16.93 1.29
CA GLY A 158 19.14 -16.53 0.06
C GLY A 158 18.96 -17.50 -1.12
N GLN A 159 18.28 -18.64 -0.94
CA GLN A 159 18.02 -19.59 -2.02
C GLN A 159 16.60 -19.42 -2.58
N PRO A 160 16.42 -19.31 -3.92
CA PRO A 160 15.11 -19.14 -4.52
C PRO A 160 14.24 -20.39 -4.32
N VAL A 161 12.99 -20.20 -3.91
CA VAL A 161 11.99 -21.27 -3.83
C VAL A 161 11.43 -21.47 -5.24
N ARG A 162 12.14 -22.26 -6.06
CA ARG A 162 11.85 -22.41 -7.50
C ARG A 162 10.39 -22.73 -7.84
N ALA A 163 9.74 -23.58 -7.06
CA ALA A 163 8.32 -23.89 -7.25
C ALA A 163 7.41 -22.65 -7.21
N VAL A 164 7.72 -21.64 -6.38
CA VAL A 164 6.94 -20.39 -6.32
C VAL A 164 7.14 -19.55 -7.59
N PHE A 165 8.38 -19.46 -8.08
CA PHE A 165 8.67 -18.81 -9.37
C PHE A 165 7.94 -19.50 -10.52
N ASP A 166 8.04 -20.82 -10.60
CA ASP A 166 7.39 -21.62 -11.65
C ASP A 166 5.87 -21.42 -11.64
N ILE A 167 5.24 -21.39 -10.44
CA ILE A 167 3.81 -21.11 -10.28
C ILE A 167 3.45 -19.70 -10.77
N ILE A 168 4.22 -18.69 -10.40
CA ILE A 168 3.98 -17.29 -10.81
C ILE A 168 4.07 -17.16 -12.33
N GLU A 169 5.18 -17.62 -12.93
CA GLU A 169 5.44 -17.48 -14.35
C GLU A 169 4.43 -18.27 -15.20
N THR A 170 4.09 -19.49 -14.79
CA THR A 170 3.14 -20.35 -15.53
C THR A 170 1.73 -19.75 -15.58
N ASN A 171 1.32 -19.00 -14.56
CA ASN A 171 0.00 -18.41 -14.49
C ASN A 171 -0.11 -17.03 -15.18
N SER A 172 0.98 -16.50 -15.72
CA SER A 172 0.98 -15.21 -16.42
C SER A 172 0.95 -15.36 -17.94
N ARG A 173 0.22 -14.46 -18.60
CA ARG A 173 0.28 -14.27 -20.06
C ARG A 173 1.53 -13.51 -20.50
N LEU A 174 2.23 -12.88 -19.56
CA LEU A 174 3.42 -12.05 -19.75
C LEU A 174 4.58 -12.50 -18.84
N PRO A 175 4.99 -13.79 -18.88
CA PRO A 175 5.92 -14.36 -17.90
C PRO A 175 7.27 -13.65 -17.85
N GLU A 176 7.79 -13.18 -18.99
CA GLU A 176 9.07 -12.45 -19.05
C GLU A 176 9.02 -11.12 -18.29
N PHE A 177 7.90 -10.39 -18.37
CA PHE A 177 7.72 -9.11 -17.67
C PHE A 177 7.53 -9.34 -16.18
N VAL A 178 6.68 -10.31 -15.81
CA VAL A 178 6.46 -10.69 -14.41
C VAL A 178 7.77 -11.15 -13.76
N HIS A 179 8.56 -11.97 -14.44
CA HIS A 179 9.88 -12.40 -13.96
C HIS A 179 10.81 -11.21 -13.75
N GLY A 180 10.88 -10.31 -14.73
CA GLY A 180 11.70 -9.09 -14.64
C GLY A 180 11.31 -8.17 -13.48
N ASP A 181 10.02 -7.88 -13.35
CA ASP A 181 9.49 -6.97 -12.33
C ASP A 181 9.65 -7.55 -10.92
N LEU A 182 9.46 -8.88 -10.77
CA LEU A 182 9.75 -9.60 -9.53
C LEU A 182 11.23 -9.44 -9.14
N TRP A 183 12.16 -9.69 -10.07
CA TRP A 183 13.59 -9.51 -9.79
C TRP A 183 13.97 -8.05 -9.54
N ALA A 184 13.31 -7.09 -10.18
CA ALA A 184 13.49 -5.67 -9.92
C ALA A 184 13.12 -5.32 -8.47
N GLN A 185 11.99 -5.82 -7.97
CA GLN A 185 11.59 -5.65 -6.57
C GLN A 185 12.54 -6.34 -5.57
N VAL A 186 13.06 -7.53 -5.91
CA VAL A 186 14.08 -8.22 -5.08
C VAL A 186 15.39 -7.42 -5.05
N ALA A 187 15.85 -6.93 -6.20
CA ALA A 187 17.06 -6.10 -6.30
C ALA A 187 16.92 -4.80 -5.51
N ALA A 188 15.77 -4.13 -5.64
CA ALA A 188 15.44 -2.93 -4.88
C ALA A 188 15.46 -3.19 -3.36
N SER A 189 14.88 -4.31 -2.90
CA SER A 189 14.89 -4.73 -1.50
C SER A 189 16.31 -4.97 -0.97
N ASN A 190 17.18 -5.61 -1.78
CA ASN A 190 18.59 -5.82 -1.42
C ASN A 190 19.37 -4.50 -1.28
N THR A 191 19.09 -3.51 -2.14
CA THR A 191 19.70 -2.18 -2.02
C THR A 191 19.30 -1.48 -0.72
N ALA A 192 18.02 -1.52 -0.36
CA ALA A 192 17.53 -0.96 0.89
C ALA A 192 18.14 -1.65 2.12
N GLU A 193 18.20 -2.99 2.11
CA GLU A 193 18.86 -3.78 3.17
C GLU A 193 20.29 -3.31 3.40
N GLY A 194 21.10 -3.16 2.35
CA GLY A 194 22.49 -2.71 2.46
C GLY A 194 22.64 -1.35 3.15
N GLN A 195 21.75 -0.40 2.83
CA GLN A 195 21.76 0.92 3.47
C GLN A 195 21.32 0.87 4.93
N ILE A 196 20.28 0.11 5.24
CA ILE A 196 19.81 -0.08 6.60
C ILE A 196 20.95 -0.68 7.43
N LEU A 197 21.60 -1.74 6.94
CA LEU A 197 22.74 -2.35 7.63
C LEU A 197 23.91 -1.38 7.83
N ALA A 198 24.18 -0.48 6.88
CA ALA A 198 25.21 0.54 7.04
C ALA A 198 24.88 1.52 8.18
N LEU A 199 23.61 1.88 8.37
CA LEU A 199 23.19 2.71 9.52
C LEU A 199 23.39 1.97 10.84
N PHE A 200 22.97 0.70 10.93
CA PHE A 200 23.16 -0.12 12.13
C PHE A 200 24.64 -0.35 12.45
N ALA A 201 25.48 -0.58 11.44
CA ALA A 201 26.91 -0.76 11.61
C ALA A 201 27.61 0.54 12.09
N LYS A 202 27.18 1.70 11.59
CA LYS A 202 27.79 3.00 11.90
C LYS A 202 27.37 3.55 13.26
N PHE A 203 26.07 3.49 13.57
CA PHE A 203 25.49 4.15 14.74
C PHE A 203 25.16 3.18 15.88
N GLY A 204 25.13 1.87 15.61
CA GLY A 204 24.73 0.85 16.55
C GLY A 204 23.22 0.73 16.70
N ARG A 205 22.76 -0.46 17.09
CA ARG A 205 21.35 -0.82 17.25
C ARG A 205 20.56 0.17 18.10
N GLU A 206 21.05 0.48 19.30
CA GLU A 206 20.35 1.32 20.27
C GLU A 206 20.10 2.74 19.76
N ALA A 207 21.02 3.29 18.96
CA ALA A 207 20.84 4.62 18.37
C ALA A 207 19.78 4.60 17.27
N VAL A 208 19.79 3.57 16.42
CA VAL A 208 18.84 3.45 15.30
C VAL A 208 17.42 3.17 15.79
N GLU A 209 17.25 2.22 16.71
CA GLU A 209 15.95 1.91 17.31
C GLU A 209 15.35 3.12 18.04
N ARG A 210 16.18 3.93 18.71
CA ARG A 210 15.73 5.21 19.29
C ARG A 210 15.32 6.24 18.24
N ALA A 211 16.07 6.36 17.16
CA ALA A 211 15.72 7.30 16.08
C ALA A 211 14.38 6.95 15.43
N ILE A 212 14.08 5.65 15.31
CA ILE A 212 12.77 5.14 14.87
C ILE A 212 11.67 5.53 15.87
N ALA A 213 11.87 5.24 17.16
CA ALA A 213 10.89 5.56 18.20
C ALA A 213 10.61 7.08 18.27
N GLU A 214 11.64 7.92 18.20
CA GLU A 214 11.50 9.38 18.18
C GLU A 214 10.77 9.87 16.92
N SER A 215 10.96 9.19 15.78
CA SER A 215 10.25 9.50 14.54
C SER A 215 8.74 9.26 14.69
N PHE A 216 8.35 8.20 15.39
CA PHE A 216 6.94 7.92 15.69
C PHE A 216 6.34 8.97 16.63
N GLU A 217 7.05 9.35 17.70
CA GLU A 217 6.57 10.40 18.60
C GLU A 217 6.46 11.75 17.89
N THR A 218 7.40 12.08 17.02
CA THR A 218 7.35 13.28 16.18
C THR A 218 6.14 13.24 15.24
N GLY A 219 5.90 12.12 14.56
CA GLY A 219 4.74 11.92 13.68
C GLY A 219 3.43 12.10 14.44
N ARG A 220 3.32 11.52 15.64
CA ARG A 220 2.15 11.64 16.51
C ARG A 220 1.92 13.06 16.98
N ALA A 221 2.98 13.75 17.42
CA ALA A 221 2.89 15.13 17.90
C ALA A 221 2.42 16.09 16.79
N ARG A 222 2.93 15.91 15.56
CA ARG A 222 2.50 16.69 14.38
C ARG A 222 1.04 16.42 14.04
N ALA A 223 0.64 15.15 13.98
CA ALA A 223 -0.74 14.76 13.72
C ALA A 223 -1.71 15.38 14.74
N LEU A 224 -1.39 15.35 16.03
CA LEU A 224 -2.19 15.98 17.09
C LEU A 224 -2.19 17.52 17.00
N ALA A 225 -1.10 18.14 16.54
CA ALA A 225 -1.06 19.58 16.32
C ALA A 225 -2.01 20.00 15.18
N GLY A 226 -2.01 19.27 14.06
CA GLY A 226 -2.95 19.47 12.97
C GLY A 226 -4.40 19.23 13.36
N LEU A 227 -4.64 18.12 14.07
CA LEU A 227 -5.96 17.73 14.57
C LEU A 227 -6.59 18.81 15.46
N ARG A 228 -5.80 19.51 16.28
CA ARG A 228 -6.24 20.65 17.09
C ARG A 228 -6.73 21.84 16.26
N GLY A 229 -6.24 22.00 15.02
CA GLY A 229 -6.67 23.04 14.09
C GLY A 229 -7.96 22.73 13.32
N LEU A 230 -8.46 21.49 13.40
CA LEU A 230 -9.68 21.05 12.69
C LEU A 230 -10.96 21.40 13.48
N PRO A 231 -12.11 21.57 12.80
CA PRO A 231 -13.38 21.78 13.48
C PRO A 231 -13.75 20.58 14.34
N LYS A 232 -14.26 20.82 15.55
CA LYS A 232 -14.66 19.76 16.49
C LYS A 232 -16.13 19.41 16.31
N GLY A 233 -16.44 18.12 16.48
CA GLY A 233 -17.81 17.62 16.35
C GLY A 233 -17.88 16.39 15.48
N ARG A 234 -19.11 16.07 15.05
CA ARG A 234 -19.42 14.93 14.19
C ARG A 234 -20.00 15.46 12.88
N PHE A 235 -19.40 15.04 11.76
CA PHE A 235 -19.76 15.44 10.41
C PHE A 235 -20.18 14.19 9.65
N GLU A 236 -21.30 14.27 8.93
CA GLU A 236 -21.87 13.13 8.22
C GLU A 236 -22.05 13.47 6.75
N VAL A 237 -21.88 12.45 5.90
CA VAL A 237 -22.13 12.52 4.48
C VAL A 237 -22.80 11.25 4.01
N GLU A 238 -23.70 11.41 3.06
CA GLU A 238 -24.41 10.34 2.39
C GLU A 238 -24.47 10.68 0.89
N GLU A 239 -24.16 9.72 0.03
CA GLU A 239 -24.11 9.89 -1.43
C GLU A 239 -24.61 8.64 -2.14
N GLU A 240 -25.57 8.81 -3.06
CA GLU A 240 -26.04 7.76 -3.97
C GLU A 240 -24.99 7.52 -5.05
N GLN A 241 -24.68 6.25 -5.31
CA GLN A 241 -23.76 5.79 -6.35
C GLN A 241 -24.52 5.48 -7.65
N ASP A 242 -23.78 5.28 -8.74
CA ASP A 242 -24.37 5.04 -10.08
C ASP A 242 -25.23 3.76 -10.15
N ASP A 243 -25.01 2.79 -9.26
CA ASP A 243 -25.81 1.56 -9.13
C ASP A 243 -27.05 1.72 -8.23
N GLY A 244 -27.30 2.93 -7.72
CA GLY A 244 -28.37 3.27 -6.79
C GLY A 244 -28.07 2.89 -5.33
N ALA A 245 -26.90 2.31 -5.03
CA ALA A 245 -26.49 2.06 -3.67
C ALA A 245 -26.16 3.38 -2.97
N CYS A 246 -26.47 3.47 -1.69
CA CYS A 246 -26.23 4.68 -0.91
C CYS A 246 -25.05 4.47 0.05
N TRP A 247 -23.98 5.23 -0.15
CA TRP A 247 -22.78 5.17 0.69
C TRP A 247 -22.82 6.26 1.75
N ARG A 248 -22.32 5.92 2.94
CA ARG A 248 -22.32 6.81 4.10
C ARG A 248 -21.00 6.81 4.83
N ALA A 249 -20.64 7.96 5.38
CA ALA A 249 -19.51 8.10 6.28
C ALA A 249 -19.78 9.15 7.36
N ALA A 250 -19.23 8.94 8.55
CA ALA A 250 -19.19 9.95 9.60
C ALA A 250 -17.76 10.18 10.07
N ILE A 251 -17.37 11.44 10.25
CA ILE A 251 -16.08 11.86 10.79
C ILE A 251 -16.33 12.55 12.14
N SER A 252 -15.77 12.00 13.21
CA SER A 252 -15.81 12.59 14.55
C SER A 252 -14.43 13.11 14.95
N ILE A 253 -14.35 14.39 15.30
CA ILE A 253 -13.09 15.09 15.59
C ILE A 253 -13.12 15.62 17.02
N SER A 254 -12.16 15.15 17.82
CA SER A 254 -11.84 15.69 19.15
C SER A 254 -10.42 16.27 19.16
N ASP A 255 -9.90 16.66 20.32
CA ASP A 255 -8.50 17.11 20.45
C ASP A 255 -7.48 15.96 20.38
N GLU A 256 -7.94 14.73 20.59
CA GLU A 256 -7.06 13.56 20.71
C GLU A 256 -7.34 12.49 19.64
N ARG A 257 -8.49 12.57 18.96
CA ARG A 257 -8.96 11.51 18.08
C ARG A 257 -9.66 12.02 16.83
N PHE A 258 -9.40 11.35 15.72
CA PHE A 258 -10.11 11.47 14.46
C PHE A 258 -10.71 10.10 14.13
N THR A 259 -12.01 9.94 14.32
CA THR A 259 -12.72 8.68 14.09
C THR A 259 -13.50 8.75 12.79
N VAL A 260 -13.23 7.81 11.87
CA VAL A 260 -14.02 7.58 10.66
C VAL A 260 -14.93 6.37 10.91
N ASP A 261 -16.23 6.56 10.79
CA ASP A 261 -17.24 5.50 10.92
C ASP A 261 -17.87 5.20 9.56
N LEU A 262 -17.66 3.97 9.08
CA LEU A 262 -18.12 3.44 7.81
C LEU A 262 -19.10 2.27 8.00
N ARG A 263 -19.66 2.07 9.19
CA ARG A 263 -20.66 1.02 9.46
C ARG A 263 -22.01 1.36 8.83
N GLY A 264 -22.83 0.33 8.59
CA GLY A 264 -24.14 0.49 7.96
C GLY A 264 -24.10 0.89 6.48
N ASN A 265 -22.98 0.61 5.80
CA ASN A 265 -22.89 0.68 4.34
C ASN A 265 -23.48 -0.60 3.69
N PRO A 266 -23.79 -0.57 2.39
CA PRO A 266 -24.30 -1.74 1.67
C PRO A 266 -23.39 -2.96 1.78
N HIS A 267 -23.98 -4.14 1.61
CA HIS A 267 -23.23 -5.39 1.49
C HIS A 267 -22.23 -5.35 0.33
N GLU A 268 -21.17 -6.14 0.44
CA GLU A 268 -20.25 -6.36 -0.66
C GLU A 268 -20.96 -6.79 -1.95
N LEU A 269 -20.40 -6.40 -3.08
CA LEU A 269 -20.94 -6.62 -4.41
C LEU A 269 -20.44 -7.95 -4.97
N ALA A 270 -21.31 -8.64 -5.73
CA ALA A 270 -20.92 -9.76 -6.61
C ALA A 270 -20.27 -9.25 -7.91
N ALA A 271 -19.35 -8.29 -7.77
CA ALA A 271 -18.67 -7.56 -8.84
C ALA A 271 -17.34 -6.99 -8.30
N PRO A 272 -16.31 -6.73 -9.12
CA PRO A 272 -14.95 -6.43 -8.67
C PRO A 272 -14.76 -5.02 -8.06
N TYR A 273 -15.84 -4.40 -7.60
CA TYR A 273 -15.92 -3.05 -7.05
C TYR A 273 -16.03 -3.08 -5.52
N ASN A 274 -15.23 -3.94 -4.88
CA ASN A 274 -15.15 -4.04 -3.43
C ASN A 274 -13.80 -3.54 -2.91
N THR A 275 -13.74 -3.22 -1.62
CA THR A 275 -12.45 -2.97 -0.96
C THR A 275 -12.35 -3.70 0.39
N SER A 276 -11.15 -4.18 0.69
CA SER A 276 -10.83 -4.75 1.99
C SER A 276 -10.90 -3.70 3.11
N ARG A 277 -10.95 -4.16 4.36
CA ARG A 277 -10.83 -3.29 5.53
C ARG A 277 -9.58 -2.40 5.48
N ASP A 278 -8.45 -2.98 5.07
CA ASP A 278 -7.19 -2.24 4.94
C ASP A 278 -7.32 -1.12 3.90
N GLY A 279 -8.05 -1.37 2.81
CA GLY A 279 -8.37 -0.34 1.82
C GLY A 279 -9.14 0.84 2.40
N ALA A 280 -10.17 0.58 3.21
CA ALA A 280 -10.94 1.63 3.88
C ALA A 280 -10.11 2.40 4.93
N VAL A 281 -9.24 1.69 5.65
CA VAL A 281 -8.28 2.31 6.58
C VAL A 281 -7.34 3.25 5.83
N ILE A 282 -6.83 2.84 4.66
CA ILE A 282 -5.91 3.65 3.87
C ILE A 282 -6.58 4.91 3.31
N SER A 283 -7.82 4.82 2.81
CA SER A 283 -8.59 6.03 2.43
C SER A 283 -8.74 6.99 3.61
N SER A 284 -9.00 6.44 4.80
CA SER A 284 -9.10 7.23 6.04
C SER A 284 -7.75 7.83 6.46
N GLN A 285 -6.64 7.11 6.26
CA GLN A 285 -5.28 7.60 6.50
C GLN A 285 -4.94 8.76 5.56
N MET A 286 -5.33 8.66 4.29
CA MET A 286 -5.09 9.71 3.30
C MET A 286 -5.81 11.02 3.67
N ILE A 287 -7.11 10.98 3.97
CA ILE A 287 -7.84 12.20 4.36
C ILE A 287 -7.30 12.75 5.69
N PHE A 288 -7.00 11.89 6.66
CA PHE A 288 -6.43 12.31 7.94
C PHE A 288 -5.09 13.05 7.75
N LYS A 289 -4.18 12.48 6.94
CA LYS A 289 -2.88 13.09 6.66
C LYS A 289 -3.02 14.41 5.92
N ALA A 290 -3.89 14.47 4.90
CA ALA A 290 -4.13 15.67 4.13
C ALA A 290 -4.62 16.84 5.00
N LEU A 291 -5.42 16.56 6.03
CA LEU A 291 -5.98 17.57 6.92
C LEU A 291 -5.05 17.95 8.08
N CYS A 292 -4.28 16.99 8.62
CA CYS A 292 -3.50 17.21 9.84
C CYS A 292 -2.03 17.54 9.59
N ASP A 293 -1.41 16.97 8.56
CA ASP A 293 0.01 17.14 8.31
C ASP A 293 0.33 16.83 6.83
N PRO A 294 0.03 17.70 5.86
CA PRO A 294 0.22 17.38 4.44
C PRO A 294 1.69 17.42 3.98
N ASP A 295 2.59 18.06 4.73
CA ASP A 295 3.92 18.44 4.22
C ASP A 295 4.98 17.34 4.31
N ARG A 296 4.88 16.43 5.28
CA ARG A 296 5.89 15.39 5.54
C ARG A 296 5.41 14.01 5.16
N PHE A 297 6.35 13.11 4.87
CA PHE A 297 6.06 11.69 4.74
C PHE A 297 5.39 11.12 6.01
N ALA A 298 4.54 10.12 5.82
CA ALA A 298 3.82 9.48 6.91
C ALA A 298 4.61 8.31 7.49
N ASN A 299 4.48 8.10 8.80
CA ASN A 299 4.96 6.91 9.49
C ASN A 299 3.85 6.39 10.44
N ALA A 300 4.11 5.28 11.13
CA ALA A 300 3.13 4.67 12.03
C ALA A 300 2.60 5.65 13.10
N GLY A 301 3.48 6.50 13.64
CA GLY A 301 3.11 7.53 14.60
C GLY A 301 2.17 8.59 14.04
N SER A 302 2.30 8.93 12.75
CA SER A 302 1.41 9.88 12.07
C SER A 302 -0.06 9.47 12.17
N PHE A 303 -0.38 8.18 12.22
CA PHE A 303 -1.76 7.70 12.22
C PHE A 303 -2.29 7.28 13.60
N ALA A 304 -1.49 7.43 14.66
CA ALA A 304 -1.89 7.03 16.01
C ALA A 304 -3.23 7.66 16.50
N PRO A 305 -3.60 8.91 16.14
CA PRO A 305 -4.89 9.50 16.50
C PRO A 305 -6.08 9.03 15.64
N LEU A 306 -5.85 8.28 14.57
CA LEU A 306 -6.88 7.83 13.64
C LEU A 306 -7.52 6.53 14.13
N GLU A 307 -8.84 6.51 14.12
CA GLU A 307 -9.64 5.31 14.32
C GLU A 307 -10.57 5.12 13.13
N VAL A 308 -10.70 3.87 12.67
CA VAL A 308 -11.55 3.54 11.52
C VAL A 308 -12.43 2.37 11.91
N MET A 309 -13.74 2.59 11.84
CA MET A 309 -14.77 1.61 12.16
C MET A 309 -15.40 1.12 10.86
N THR A 310 -15.41 -0.18 10.67
CA THR A 310 -16.04 -0.84 9.51
C THR A 310 -16.89 -2.03 9.99
N GLU A 311 -17.68 -2.59 9.10
CA GLU A 311 -18.53 -3.75 9.36
C GLU A 311 -18.24 -4.84 8.32
N GLU A 312 -17.83 -6.03 8.75
CA GLU A 312 -17.46 -7.13 7.85
C GLU A 312 -18.61 -7.53 6.93
N GLY A 313 -18.32 -7.83 5.67
CA GLY A 313 -19.31 -8.18 4.64
C GLY A 313 -20.00 -6.97 4.00
N THR A 314 -19.45 -5.76 4.21
CA THR A 314 -19.86 -4.52 3.52
C THR A 314 -18.88 -4.15 2.42
N VAL A 315 -19.28 -3.23 1.53
CA VAL A 315 -18.43 -2.74 0.42
C VAL A 315 -17.07 -2.17 0.86
N PHE A 316 -16.96 -1.69 2.10
CA PHE A 316 -15.72 -1.15 2.70
C PHE A 316 -14.97 -2.11 3.63
N HIS A 317 -15.48 -3.34 3.77
CA HIS A 317 -14.84 -4.42 4.52
C HIS A 317 -15.32 -5.74 3.94
N ALA A 318 -15.01 -5.93 2.66
CA ALA A 318 -15.42 -7.10 1.93
C ALA A 318 -14.71 -8.35 2.45
N GLY A 319 -15.43 -9.47 2.46
CA GLY A 319 -14.98 -10.78 2.87
C GLY A 319 -14.02 -11.42 1.87
N SER A 320 -13.49 -12.56 2.29
CA SER A 320 -12.33 -13.19 1.64
C SER A 320 -12.53 -13.75 0.23
N THR A 321 -13.79 -13.83 -0.21
CA THR A 321 -14.18 -14.32 -1.54
C THR A 321 -14.58 -13.19 -2.48
N ALA A 322 -14.79 -11.98 -1.97
CA ALA A 322 -15.25 -10.85 -2.75
C ALA A 322 -14.17 -10.39 -3.75
N PRO A 323 -14.52 -10.20 -5.04
CA PRO A 323 -13.60 -9.71 -6.06
C PRO A 323 -13.27 -8.22 -5.83
N GLN A 324 -12.01 -7.83 -6.07
CA GLN A 324 -11.46 -6.49 -5.79
C GLN A 324 -10.66 -5.91 -6.98
N GLY A 325 -10.77 -6.48 -8.18
CA GLY A 325 -9.98 -6.11 -9.36
C GLY A 325 -10.07 -4.63 -9.73
N TYR A 326 -11.19 -3.99 -9.41
CA TYR A 326 -11.46 -2.56 -9.60
C TYR A 326 -11.63 -1.82 -8.25
N TYR A 327 -10.87 -2.24 -7.23
CA TYR A 327 -10.90 -1.63 -5.88
C TYR A 327 -10.79 -0.11 -5.89
N PHE A 328 -10.10 0.45 -6.89
CA PHE A 328 -9.81 1.88 -6.97
C PHE A 328 -11.08 2.70 -7.17
N GLU A 329 -12.10 2.18 -7.86
CA GLU A 329 -13.40 2.86 -7.98
C GLU A 329 -14.04 3.02 -6.62
N THR A 330 -13.96 1.99 -5.78
CA THR A 330 -14.51 2.02 -4.41
C THR A 330 -13.67 2.85 -3.47
N ARG A 331 -12.35 2.68 -3.51
CA ARG A 331 -11.42 3.28 -2.56
C ARG A 331 -11.23 4.78 -2.78
N ILE A 332 -11.08 5.21 -4.03
CA ILE A 332 -10.90 6.62 -4.37
C ILE A 332 -12.21 7.36 -4.14
N ARG A 333 -13.36 6.76 -4.51
CA ARG A 333 -14.66 7.33 -4.19
C ARG A 333 -14.90 7.43 -2.68
N LEU A 334 -14.48 6.46 -1.88
CA LEU A 334 -14.52 6.59 -0.42
C LEU A 334 -13.65 7.76 0.07
N PHE A 335 -12.44 7.92 -0.46
CA PHE A 335 -11.60 9.07 -0.13
C PHE A 335 -12.28 10.41 -0.50
N ASP A 336 -12.89 10.49 -1.68
CA ASP A 336 -13.61 11.68 -2.14
C ASP A 336 -14.85 11.97 -1.28
N LEU A 337 -15.62 10.95 -0.90
CA LEU A 337 -16.75 11.06 0.02
C LEU A 337 -16.32 11.66 1.37
N LEU A 338 -15.21 11.17 1.94
CA LEU A 338 -14.62 11.71 3.18
C LEU A 338 -14.12 13.15 2.98
N TRP A 339 -13.54 13.45 1.81
CA TRP A 339 -13.10 14.80 1.44
C TRP A 339 -14.27 15.78 1.38
N GLN A 340 -15.35 15.42 0.70
CA GLN A 340 -16.55 16.23 0.59
C GLN A 340 -17.23 16.49 1.94
N CYS A 341 -17.23 15.48 2.83
CA CYS A 341 -17.69 15.64 4.21
C CYS A 341 -16.94 16.79 4.91
N MET A 342 -15.62 16.82 4.78
CA MET A 342 -14.78 17.85 5.37
C MET A 342 -14.82 19.18 4.63
N ALA A 343 -14.99 19.18 3.30
CA ALA A 343 -15.15 20.41 2.51
C ALA A 343 -16.43 21.16 2.91
N LYS A 344 -17.52 20.43 3.20
CA LYS A 344 -18.77 21.00 3.77
C LYS A 344 -18.54 21.55 5.18
N ALA A 345 -17.77 20.85 6.01
CA ALA A 345 -17.43 21.28 7.37
C ALA A 345 -16.43 22.46 7.44
N MET A 346 -15.64 22.67 6.39
CA MET A 346 -14.59 23.69 6.31
C MET A 346 -14.69 24.54 5.04
N PRO A 347 -15.75 25.38 4.88
CA PRO A 347 -15.96 26.14 3.67
C PRO A 347 -14.76 27.04 3.30
N GLY A 348 -14.34 26.97 2.03
CA GLY A 348 -13.22 27.76 1.50
C GLY A 348 -11.81 27.28 1.90
N LYS A 349 -11.70 26.11 2.56
CA LYS A 349 -10.41 25.50 2.93
C LYS A 349 -10.01 24.32 2.04
N LEU A 350 -10.98 23.65 1.44
CA LEU A 350 -10.77 22.46 0.61
C LEU A 350 -11.41 22.65 -0.77
N PRO A 351 -10.80 22.12 -1.86
CA PRO A 351 -11.45 21.97 -3.16
C PRO A 351 -12.72 21.12 -3.06
N SER A 352 -13.62 21.26 -4.03
CA SER A 352 -14.93 20.60 -4.00
C SER A 352 -14.85 19.07 -4.12
N GLY A 353 -13.78 18.56 -4.72
CA GLY A 353 -13.53 17.14 -4.88
C GLY A 353 -12.42 16.86 -5.89
N SER A 354 -12.25 15.60 -6.21
CA SER A 354 -11.29 15.08 -7.18
C SER A 354 -12.00 14.37 -8.33
N PHE A 355 -11.24 13.95 -9.34
CA PHE A 355 -11.75 13.09 -10.42
C PHE A 355 -12.40 11.79 -9.94
N SER A 356 -12.11 11.36 -8.70
CA SER A 356 -12.78 10.25 -8.01
C SER A 356 -12.67 8.86 -8.68
N SER A 357 -11.80 8.71 -9.68
CA SER A 357 -11.54 7.46 -10.38
C SER A 357 -10.11 7.44 -10.92
N ILE A 358 -9.65 6.26 -11.33
CA ILE A 358 -8.47 6.10 -12.20
C ILE A 358 -8.90 6.06 -13.67
N PHE A 359 -10.12 5.60 -13.94
CA PHE A 359 -10.64 5.31 -15.27
C PHE A 359 -9.64 4.49 -16.12
N GLY A 360 -9.21 3.34 -15.56
CA GLY A 360 -8.17 2.51 -16.16
C GLY A 360 -8.59 1.87 -17.48
N THR A 361 -7.76 2.00 -18.51
CA THR A 361 -7.96 1.34 -19.81
C THR A 361 -7.01 0.17 -19.96
N VAL A 362 -7.54 -1.03 -20.26
CA VAL A 362 -6.76 -2.23 -20.52
C VAL A 362 -6.86 -2.63 -21.99
N ILE A 363 -5.73 -2.62 -22.69
CA ILE A 363 -5.63 -3.09 -24.08
C ILE A 363 -4.67 -4.26 -24.13
N ALA A 364 -5.10 -5.39 -24.69
CA ALA A 364 -4.27 -6.55 -24.85
C ALA A 364 -4.39 -7.14 -26.24
N GLY A 365 -3.31 -7.76 -26.70
CA GLY A 365 -3.29 -8.38 -28.02
C GLY A 365 -1.95 -8.98 -28.36
N ARG A 366 -1.72 -9.14 -29.67
CA ARG A 366 -0.42 -9.50 -30.23
C ARG A 366 0.10 -8.33 -31.01
N HIS A 367 1.37 -8.00 -30.80
CA HIS A 367 2.04 -6.97 -31.55
C HIS A 367 2.05 -7.35 -33.04
N PRO A 368 1.65 -6.46 -33.96
CA PRO A 368 1.50 -6.80 -35.38
C PRO A 368 2.83 -7.23 -36.01
N ASP A 369 3.94 -6.57 -35.65
CA ASP A 369 5.25 -6.88 -36.26
C ASP A 369 6.01 -8.05 -35.60
N THR A 370 5.93 -8.20 -34.28
CA THR A 370 6.74 -9.19 -33.53
C THR A 370 5.95 -10.44 -33.12
N GLY A 371 4.62 -10.41 -33.18
CA GLY A 371 3.74 -11.48 -32.70
C GLY A 371 3.73 -11.67 -31.18
N ARG A 372 4.55 -10.91 -30.43
CA ARG A 372 4.65 -10.95 -28.97
C ARG A 372 3.32 -10.52 -28.35
N ARG A 373 2.89 -11.19 -27.28
CA ARG A 373 1.74 -10.75 -26.49
C ARG A 373 2.08 -9.43 -25.80
N TYR A 374 1.12 -8.54 -25.70
CA TYR A 374 1.23 -7.34 -24.89
C TYR A 374 -0.04 -7.15 -24.07
N THR A 375 0.11 -6.45 -22.96
CA THR A 375 -0.99 -5.85 -22.20
C THR A 375 -0.53 -4.46 -21.79
N MET A 376 -1.39 -3.49 -22.07
CA MET A 376 -1.22 -2.11 -21.68
C MET A 376 -2.31 -1.80 -20.66
N VAL A 377 -1.89 -1.35 -19.48
CA VAL A 377 -2.78 -0.87 -18.43
C VAL A 377 -2.46 0.60 -18.26
N GLU A 378 -3.40 1.46 -18.63
CA GLU A 378 -3.18 2.91 -18.67
C GLU A 378 -4.19 3.61 -17.74
N PRO A 379 -3.72 4.21 -16.62
CA PRO A 379 -4.56 5.10 -15.83
C PRO A 379 -4.80 6.41 -16.59
N GLN A 380 -6.00 6.98 -16.49
CA GLN A 380 -6.33 8.24 -17.16
C GLN A 380 -6.19 9.42 -16.21
N MET A 381 -5.77 10.57 -16.75
CA MET A 381 -5.63 11.80 -15.98
C MET A 381 -6.99 12.50 -15.81
N GLY A 382 -7.31 12.83 -14.57
CA GLY A 382 -8.52 13.54 -14.19
C GLY A 382 -8.33 15.02 -13.85
N GLY A 383 -9.45 15.71 -13.60
CA GLY A 383 -9.47 17.09 -13.11
C GLY A 383 -9.56 17.20 -11.58
N TRP A 384 -9.32 18.41 -11.07
CA TRP A 384 -9.52 18.80 -9.68
C TRP A 384 -10.61 19.86 -9.60
N GLY A 385 -11.49 19.77 -8.60
CA GLY A 385 -12.63 20.68 -8.41
C GLY A 385 -12.41 21.79 -7.40
#